data_AF-A0AAD9LDH4-F1
#
_entry.id   AF-A0AAD9LDH4-F1
#
_cell.length_a   1.000
_cell.length_b   1.000
_cell.length_c   1.000
_cell.angle_alpha   90.00
_cell.angle_beta   90.00
_cell.angle_gamma   90.00
#
_symmetry.space_group_name_H-M   'P 1'
#
loop_
_entity.id
_entity.type
_entity.pdbx_description
1 polymer ?
#
loop_
_entity_poly.entity_id
_entity_poly.type
_entity_poly.pdbx_seq_one_letter_code
_entity_poly.pdbx_strand_id
1 'polypeptide(L)'
;MERKPGSCNVSDESKPEKKESLNSILKTRLYPTPVQKVLLKKMFGTHRTIYNKLVEVSKKDCYKLSKTELDEKYRSISQKHSLTEYLTECNLEVPEEIMNETYHDFTKAIKSSRALYNSLKRNDKKTTFPSLKFKSRKDNTTSIEIQTRTLSSPSTSLFRMLPTYFGFKKFEGMKVEEVIREMNFSIRLQMTRESKFYICIPRVKKFTQTQSSCVCAIDPGVRDFITLYDPGGLTLGVTDGKGKIFQCCLCIDRLQSKLSREHRKRYRYRLKKLIYRMYQRIKCMVKDMHQKGSRSTTTKSSCQSLRPLR
;
A
#
# COMPACT_ATOMS: atom_id res chain seq x y z
N MET A 1 65.18 -23.50 25.03
CA MET A 1 65.23 -22.37 24.09
C MET A 1 64.02 -22.44 23.18
N GLU A 2 63.40 -21.28 22.98
CA GLU A 2 61.97 -21.04 22.76
C GLU A 2 61.30 -21.80 21.61
N ARG A 3 60.19 -22.48 21.93
CA ARG A 3 59.21 -22.96 20.96
C ARG A 3 58.32 -21.77 20.55
N LYS A 4 58.30 -21.49 19.25
CA LYS A 4 57.40 -20.50 18.63
C LYS A 4 55.93 -20.80 19.01
N PRO A 5 55.15 -19.81 19.47
CA PRO A 5 53.72 -20.00 19.68
C PRO A 5 52.99 -20.04 18.33
N GLY A 6 52.07 -21.00 18.20
CA GLY A 6 51.28 -21.23 16.99
C GLY A 6 50.38 -20.05 16.66
N SER A 7 50.27 -19.75 15.36
CA SER A 7 49.35 -18.74 14.86
C SER A 7 47.91 -19.24 15.00
N CYS A 8 47.16 -18.64 15.93
CA CYS A 8 45.71 -18.73 15.93
C CYS A 8 45.18 -18.02 14.68
N ASN A 9 44.75 -18.80 13.69
CA ASN A 9 43.88 -18.30 12.62
C ASN A 9 42.55 -17.91 13.28
N VAL A 10 42.40 -16.62 13.58
CA VAL A 10 41.10 -16.04 13.90
C VAL A 10 40.34 -15.97 12.59
N SER A 11 39.58 -17.03 12.31
CA SER A 11 38.53 -17.02 11.32
C SER A 11 37.51 -15.97 11.75
N ASP A 12 37.51 -14.84 11.04
CA ASP A 12 36.57 -13.75 11.18
C ASP A 12 35.19 -14.25 10.71
N GLU A 13 34.50 -14.98 11.59
CA GLU A 13 33.08 -15.32 11.44
C GLU A 13 32.27 -14.03 11.57
N SER A 14 32.26 -13.26 10.49
CA SER A 14 31.26 -12.22 10.27
C SER A 14 29.89 -12.90 10.24
N LYS A 15 29.24 -12.93 11.40
CA LYS A 15 27.81 -13.25 11.53
C LYS A 15 27.07 -12.48 10.45
N PRO A 16 26.24 -13.12 9.61
CA PRO A 16 25.49 -12.40 8.59
C PRO A 16 24.64 -11.36 9.30
N GLU A 17 24.90 -10.08 9.04
CA GLU A 17 24.08 -8.97 9.52
C GLU A 17 22.62 -9.34 9.22
N LYS A 18 21.81 -9.49 10.29
CA LYS A 18 20.38 -9.72 10.16
C LYS A 18 19.82 -8.52 9.40
N LYS A 19 19.58 -8.71 8.10
CA LYS A 19 18.92 -7.74 7.24
C LYS A 19 17.65 -7.29 7.95
N GLU A 20 17.63 -6.05 8.44
CA GLU A 20 16.51 -5.54 9.23
C GLU A 20 15.21 -5.75 8.43
N SER A 21 14.27 -6.50 9.00
CA SER A 21 13.04 -6.85 8.31
C SER A 21 12.09 -5.67 8.29
N LEU A 22 11.46 -5.44 7.14
CA LEU A 22 10.43 -4.42 6.98
C LEU A 22 9.30 -4.62 8.00
N ASN A 23 9.06 -3.64 8.85
CA ASN A 23 8.07 -3.74 9.94
C ASN A 23 7.01 -2.62 9.92
N SER A 24 7.09 -1.67 8.97
CA SER A 24 6.16 -0.56 8.87
C SER A 24 5.98 -0.10 7.43
N ILE A 25 4.81 0.48 7.14
CA ILE A 25 4.49 1.12 5.87
C ILE A 25 4.03 2.55 6.15
N LEU A 26 4.70 3.52 5.52
CA LEU A 26 4.21 4.89 5.45
C LEU A 26 3.30 5.01 4.22
N LYS A 27 2.02 5.31 4.45
CA LYS A 27 1.07 5.59 3.37
C LYS A 27 0.71 7.06 3.37
N THR A 28 1.27 7.81 2.42
CA THR A 28 1.05 9.26 2.29
C THR A 28 0.29 9.61 1.02
N ARG A 29 -0.51 10.68 1.04
CA ARG A 29 -1.25 11.14 -0.13
C ARG A 29 -0.36 11.97 -1.05
N LEU A 30 -0.53 11.74 -2.35
CA LEU A 30 0.14 12.46 -3.42
C LEU A 30 -0.83 13.46 -4.06
N TYR A 31 -0.36 14.68 -4.32
CA TYR A 31 -1.13 15.76 -4.93
C TYR A 31 -0.56 16.14 -6.30
N PRO A 32 -0.83 15.33 -7.34
CA PRO A 32 -0.40 15.63 -8.70
C PRO A 32 -1.20 16.79 -9.32
N THR A 33 -0.55 17.57 -10.19
CA THR A 33 -1.18 18.56 -11.08
C THR A 33 -2.12 17.88 -12.09
N PRO A 34 -3.02 18.62 -12.78
CA PRO A 34 -3.89 18.05 -13.80
C PRO A 34 -3.13 17.29 -14.90
N VAL A 35 -2.00 17.84 -15.37
CA VAL A 35 -1.12 17.21 -16.37
C VAL A 35 -0.53 15.91 -15.83
N GLN A 36 0.05 15.94 -14.63
CA GLN A 36 0.61 14.75 -13.96
C GLN A 36 -0.46 13.67 -13.73
N LYS A 37 -1.71 14.03 -13.43
CA LYS A 37 -2.82 13.08 -13.30
C LYS A 37 -3.13 12.34 -14.59
N VAL A 38 -3.00 12.99 -15.75
CA VAL A 38 -3.20 12.35 -17.05
C VAL A 38 -2.12 11.29 -17.26
N LEU A 39 -0.85 11.65 -17.03
CA LEU A 39 0.29 10.73 -17.13
C LEU A 39 0.15 9.53 -16.18
N LEU A 40 -0.15 9.77 -14.90
CA LEU A 40 -0.41 8.70 -13.93
C LEU A 40 -1.55 7.77 -14.39
N LYS A 41 -2.64 8.32 -14.92
CA LYS A 41 -3.75 7.51 -15.45
C LYS A 41 -3.33 6.68 -16.66
N LYS A 42 -2.47 7.20 -17.54
CA LYS A 42 -1.87 6.43 -18.64
C LYS A 42 -1.08 5.25 -18.08
N MET A 43 -0.20 5.47 -17.09
CA MET A 43 0.56 4.39 -16.42
C MET A 43 -0.37 3.29 -15.85
N PHE A 44 -1.42 3.65 -15.10
CA PHE A 44 -2.41 2.69 -14.59
C PHE A 44 -3.26 2.03 -15.68
N GLY A 45 -3.44 2.69 -16.81
CA GLY A 45 -4.06 2.12 -18.00
C GLY A 45 -3.19 1.02 -18.59
N THR A 46 -1.96 1.35 -18.94
CA THR A 46 -0.95 0.46 -19.52
C THR A 46 -0.69 -0.75 -18.64
N HIS A 47 -0.42 -0.55 -17.34
CA HIS A 47 -0.22 -1.64 -16.38
C HIS A 47 -1.40 -2.63 -16.37
N ARG A 48 -2.63 -2.12 -16.33
CA ARG A 48 -3.82 -2.98 -16.36
C ARG A 48 -3.92 -3.77 -17.67
N THR A 49 -3.69 -3.12 -18.81
CA THR A 49 -3.84 -3.78 -20.11
C THR A 49 -2.81 -4.89 -20.28
N ILE A 50 -1.53 -4.60 -20.03
CA ILE A 50 -0.45 -5.59 -20.09
C ILE A 50 -0.69 -6.72 -19.10
N TYR A 51 -1.01 -6.41 -17.83
CA TYR A 51 -1.28 -7.44 -16.82
C TYR A 51 -2.44 -8.34 -17.22
N ASN A 52 -3.53 -7.76 -17.73
CA ASN A 52 -4.67 -8.56 -18.17
C ASN A 52 -4.32 -9.42 -19.38
N LYS A 53 -3.50 -8.92 -20.30
CA LYS A 53 -3.04 -9.73 -21.43
C LYS A 53 -2.20 -10.92 -20.97
N LEU A 54 -1.25 -10.69 -20.05
CA LEU A 54 -0.46 -11.75 -19.41
C LEU A 54 -1.38 -12.79 -18.75
N VAL A 55 -2.36 -12.35 -17.96
CA VAL A 55 -3.34 -13.25 -17.33
C VAL A 55 -4.17 -14.02 -18.35
N GLU A 56 -4.53 -13.43 -19.48
CA GLU A 56 -5.30 -14.09 -20.53
C GLU A 56 -4.51 -15.22 -21.20
N VAL A 57 -3.28 -14.93 -21.64
CA VAL A 57 -2.46 -15.89 -22.39
C VAL A 57 -1.93 -17.01 -21.50
N SER A 58 -1.70 -16.73 -20.22
CA SER A 58 -1.04 -17.65 -19.30
C SER A 58 -2.00 -18.62 -18.58
N LYS A 59 -3.32 -18.53 -18.82
CA LYS A 59 -4.34 -19.25 -18.02
C LYS A 59 -4.11 -20.76 -17.93
N LYS A 60 -3.62 -21.37 -19.01
CA LYS A 60 -3.63 -22.84 -19.19
C LYS A 60 -2.42 -23.54 -18.60
N ASP A 61 -1.29 -22.85 -18.44
CA ASP A 61 0.00 -23.48 -18.21
C ASP A 61 0.86 -22.78 -17.16
N CYS A 62 0.61 -21.50 -16.85
CA CYS A 62 1.47 -20.70 -15.97
C CYS A 62 1.69 -21.30 -14.57
N TYR A 63 0.82 -22.20 -14.11
CA TYR A 63 0.99 -22.87 -12.82
C TYR A 63 2.06 -23.96 -12.83
N LYS A 64 2.38 -24.52 -14.00
CA LYS A 64 3.38 -25.57 -14.19
C LYS A 64 4.79 -25.02 -14.42
N LEU A 65 4.89 -23.82 -14.99
CA LEU A 65 6.16 -23.28 -15.47
C LEU A 65 7.10 -22.84 -14.35
N SER A 66 8.40 -23.03 -14.47
CA SER A 66 9.39 -22.41 -13.61
C SER A 66 9.46 -20.89 -13.84
N LYS A 67 10.28 -20.17 -13.06
CA LYS A 67 10.45 -18.73 -13.27
C LYS A 67 11.12 -18.44 -14.63
N THR A 68 12.14 -19.21 -15.00
CA THR A 68 12.86 -19.05 -16.27
C THR A 68 11.95 -19.33 -17.46
N GLU A 69 11.14 -20.40 -17.39
CA GLU A 69 10.17 -20.73 -18.44
C GLU A 69 9.07 -19.67 -18.58
N LEU A 70 8.63 -19.05 -17.47
CA LEU A 70 7.71 -17.90 -17.54
C LEU A 70 8.37 -16.72 -18.26
N ASP A 71 9.63 -16.44 -17.94
CA ASP A 71 10.39 -15.34 -18.53
C ASP A 71 10.57 -15.55 -20.04
N GLU A 72 11.01 -16.73 -20.48
CA GLU A 72 11.15 -17.07 -21.90
C GLU A 72 9.83 -16.93 -22.66
N LYS A 73 8.72 -17.41 -22.07
CA LYS A 73 7.44 -17.50 -22.77
C LYS A 73 6.64 -16.19 -22.79
N TYR A 74 6.69 -15.43 -21.70
CA TYR A 74 5.74 -14.33 -21.48
C TYR A 74 6.39 -12.96 -21.30
N ARG A 75 7.72 -12.87 -21.15
CA ARG A 75 8.37 -11.58 -20.88
C ARG A 75 8.18 -10.59 -22.01
N SER A 76 8.24 -11.03 -23.27
CA SER A 76 8.08 -10.20 -24.47
C SER A 76 6.77 -9.39 -24.48
N ILE A 77 5.68 -9.93 -23.92
CA ILE A 77 4.37 -9.26 -23.82
C ILE A 77 4.42 -7.98 -22.96
N SER A 78 5.44 -7.87 -22.11
CA SER A 78 5.69 -6.69 -21.28
C SER A 78 6.85 -5.83 -21.78
N GLN A 79 7.37 -6.09 -22.98
CA GLN A 79 8.49 -5.34 -23.57
C GLN A 79 7.99 -4.33 -24.59
N LYS A 80 8.58 -3.13 -24.59
CA LYS A 80 8.14 -2.02 -25.46
C LYS A 80 8.20 -2.37 -26.95
N HIS A 81 9.22 -3.12 -27.39
CA HIS A 81 9.43 -3.47 -28.80
C HIS A 81 8.41 -4.50 -29.34
N SER A 82 7.86 -5.36 -28.48
CA SER A 82 6.83 -6.36 -28.86
C SER A 82 5.41 -5.90 -28.53
N LEU A 83 5.25 -4.70 -27.95
CA LEU A 83 4.00 -4.22 -27.38
C LEU A 83 3.01 -3.70 -28.43
N THR A 84 3.51 -3.31 -29.61
CA THR A 84 2.74 -2.72 -30.72
C THR A 84 1.64 -3.64 -31.24
N GLU A 85 1.81 -4.97 -31.12
CA GLU A 85 0.78 -5.96 -31.47
C GLU A 85 -0.42 -5.96 -30.51
N TYR A 86 -0.25 -5.47 -29.27
CA TYR A 86 -1.21 -5.67 -28.17
C TYR A 86 -1.76 -4.38 -27.58
N LEU A 87 -1.13 -3.23 -27.84
CA LEU A 87 -1.53 -1.94 -27.30
C LEU A 87 -1.74 -0.88 -28.38
N THR A 88 -2.70 0.01 -28.14
CA THR A 88 -2.83 1.26 -28.90
C THR A 88 -1.63 2.19 -28.69
N GLU A 89 -1.31 3.00 -29.70
CA GLU A 89 -0.16 3.92 -29.74
C GLU A 89 -0.03 4.78 -28.48
N CYS A 90 -1.14 5.28 -27.93
CA CYS A 90 -1.16 6.11 -26.71
C CYS A 90 -0.56 5.45 -25.45
N ASN A 91 -0.40 4.12 -25.42
CA ASN A 91 0.20 3.40 -24.28
C ASN A 91 1.73 3.24 -24.41
N LEU A 92 2.31 3.50 -25.59
CA LEU A 92 3.76 3.39 -25.87
C LEU A 92 4.57 4.55 -25.28
N GLU A 93 3.91 5.65 -24.92
CA GLU A 93 4.51 6.79 -24.22
C GLU A 93 4.88 6.48 -22.75
N VAL A 94 4.37 5.39 -22.18
CA VAL A 94 4.64 5.02 -20.79
C VAL A 94 6.07 4.46 -20.66
N PRO A 95 6.80 4.77 -19.57
CA PRO A 95 8.17 4.28 -19.39
C PRO A 95 8.23 2.76 -19.31
N GLU A 96 9.30 2.17 -19.87
CA GLU A 96 9.50 0.73 -19.93
C GLU A 96 9.58 0.11 -18.52
N GLU A 97 10.04 0.88 -17.54
CA GLU A 97 10.06 0.48 -16.14
C GLU A 97 8.68 0.08 -15.65
N ILE A 98 7.61 0.76 -16.08
CA ILE A 98 6.24 0.38 -15.69
C ILE A 98 5.82 -0.95 -16.31
N MET A 99 6.27 -1.23 -17.52
CA MET A 99 5.97 -2.49 -18.19
C MET A 99 6.72 -3.64 -17.51
N ASN A 100 7.98 -3.41 -17.16
CA ASN A 100 8.80 -4.32 -16.36
C ASN A 100 8.19 -4.61 -14.99
N GLU A 101 7.74 -3.58 -14.27
CA GLU A 101 7.02 -3.73 -12.99
C GLU A 101 5.68 -4.46 -13.15
N THR A 102 5.01 -4.31 -14.28
CA THR A 102 3.77 -5.04 -14.56
C THR A 102 4.02 -6.55 -14.63
N TYR A 103 5.11 -6.96 -15.28
CA TYR A 103 5.51 -8.36 -15.36
C TYR A 103 5.95 -8.90 -13.99
N HIS A 104 6.66 -8.10 -13.19
CA HIS A 104 6.97 -8.45 -11.80
C HIS A 104 5.70 -8.64 -10.95
N ASP A 105 4.71 -7.77 -11.08
CA ASP A 105 3.41 -7.94 -10.42
C ASP A 105 2.69 -9.23 -10.83
N PHE A 106 2.77 -9.58 -12.12
CA PHE A 106 2.21 -10.83 -12.66
C PHE A 106 2.91 -12.08 -12.11
N THR A 107 4.24 -12.12 -12.13
CA THR A 107 5.01 -13.25 -11.58
C THR A 107 4.83 -13.37 -10.07
N LYS A 108 4.73 -12.25 -9.33
CA LYS A 108 4.36 -12.24 -7.91
C LYS A 108 2.97 -12.83 -7.68
N ALA A 109 1.98 -12.51 -8.52
CA ALA A 109 0.64 -13.09 -8.42
C ALA A 109 0.65 -14.61 -8.62
N ILE A 110 1.40 -15.13 -9.60
CA ILE A 110 1.59 -16.58 -9.80
C ILE A 110 2.22 -17.22 -8.56
N LYS A 111 3.31 -16.62 -8.04
CA LYS A 111 3.99 -17.11 -6.85
C LYS A 111 3.05 -17.20 -5.64
N SER A 112 2.23 -16.18 -5.43
CA SER A 112 1.21 -16.18 -4.37
C SER A 112 0.15 -17.27 -4.59
N SER A 113 -0.34 -17.46 -5.82
CA SER A 113 -1.30 -18.53 -6.14
C SER A 113 -0.72 -19.92 -5.90
N ARG A 114 0.56 -20.14 -6.24
CA ARG A 114 1.27 -21.40 -5.92
C ARG A 114 1.39 -21.65 -4.43
N ALA A 115 1.77 -20.63 -3.66
CA ALA A 115 1.86 -20.73 -2.21
C ALA A 115 0.51 -21.10 -1.58
N LEU A 116 -0.57 -20.46 -2.03
CA LEU A 116 -1.93 -20.79 -1.60
C LEU A 116 -2.31 -22.22 -1.97
N TYR A 117 -2.10 -22.62 -3.22
CA TYR A 117 -2.39 -23.98 -3.68
C TYR A 117 -1.63 -25.04 -2.87
N ASN A 118 -0.33 -24.84 -2.65
CA ASN A 118 0.50 -25.77 -1.86
C ASN A 118 0.04 -25.83 -0.40
N SER A 119 -0.33 -24.69 0.20
CA SER A 119 -0.87 -24.65 1.56
C SER A 119 -2.19 -25.41 1.67
N LEU A 120 -3.08 -25.29 0.68
CA LEU A 120 -4.35 -26.02 0.68
C LEU A 120 -4.15 -27.53 0.47
N LYS A 121 -3.21 -27.92 -0.41
CA LYS A 121 -2.86 -29.33 -0.63
C LYS A 121 -2.29 -30.00 0.62
N ARG A 122 -1.47 -29.29 1.40
CA ARG A 122 -0.93 -29.78 2.68
C ARG A 122 -2.02 -29.99 3.75
N ASN A 123 -3.15 -29.30 3.63
CA ASN A 123 -4.27 -29.43 4.55
C ASN A 123 -5.32 -30.45 4.06
N ASP A 124 -4.93 -31.37 3.16
CA ASP A 124 -5.76 -32.41 2.53
C ASP A 124 -7.07 -31.90 1.91
N LYS A 125 -7.11 -30.62 1.53
CA LYS A 125 -8.25 -30.06 0.81
C LYS A 125 -8.10 -30.44 -0.66
N LYS A 126 -9.12 -31.07 -1.24
CA LYS A 126 -9.24 -31.24 -2.70
C LYS A 126 -9.34 -29.85 -3.32
N THR A 127 -8.25 -29.38 -3.95
CA THR A 127 -8.20 -28.03 -4.50
C THR A 127 -7.63 -28.01 -5.92
N THR A 128 -8.09 -27.04 -6.69
CA THR A 128 -7.57 -26.71 -8.02
C THR A 128 -6.69 -25.47 -7.92
N PHE A 129 -5.78 -25.28 -8.87
CA PHE A 129 -4.97 -24.06 -8.92
C PHE A 129 -5.86 -22.81 -9.03
N PRO A 130 -5.67 -21.79 -8.18
CA PRO A 130 -6.47 -20.57 -8.22
C PRO A 130 -6.28 -19.81 -9.54
N SER A 131 -7.39 -19.47 -10.20
CA SER A 131 -7.34 -18.66 -11.42
C SER A 131 -6.90 -17.23 -11.10
N LEU A 132 -5.95 -16.71 -11.90
CA LEU A 132 -5.54 -15.32 -11.82
C LEU A 132 -6.69 -14.41 -12.24
N LYS A 133 -6.94 -13.36 -11.45
CA LYS A 133 -8.01 -12.39 -11.71
C LYS A 133 -7.53 -11.25 -12.59
N PHE A 134 -8.34 -10.87 -13.57
CA PHE A 134 -8.15 -9.64 -14.32
C PHE A 134 -8.30 -8.41 -13.40
N LYS A 135 -7.49 -7.39 -13.64
CA LYS A 135 -7.60 -6.05 -13.05
C LYS A 135 -8.70 -5.26 -13.77
N SER A 136 -9.52 -4.53 -13.02
CA SER A 136 -10.65 -3.76 -13.57
C SER A 136 -10.50 -2.26 -13.37
N ARG A 137 -10.98 -1.46 -14.33
CA ARG A 137 -11.17 0.00 -14.14
C ARG A 137 -12.13 0.34 -13.01
N LYS A 138 -12.97 -0.63 -12.62
CA LYS A 138 -14.02 -0.47 -11.61
C LYS A 138 -13.53 -0.83 -10.21
N ASP A 139 -12.30 -1.33 -10.07
CA ASP A 139 -11.71 -1.66 -8.78
C ASP A 139 -11.64 -0.41 -7.90
N ASN A 140 -11.88 -0.60 -6.61
CA ASN A 140 -11.87 0.51 -5.65
C ASN A 140 -10.47 1.11 -5.50
N THR A 141 -9.44 0.29 -5.69
CA THR A 141 -8.04 0.69 -5.67
C THR A 141 -7.23 -0.17 -6.62
N THR A 142 -6.29 0.44 -7.32
CA THR A 142 -5.26 -0.22 -8.12
C THR A 142 -3.89 0.26 -7.68
N SER A 143 -2.86 -0.55 -7.88
CA SER A 143 -1.51 -0.16 -7.50
C SER A 143 -0.47 -0.77 -8.43
N ILE A 144 0.66 -0.08 -8.54
CA ILE A 144 1.83 -0.44 -9.34
C ILE A 144 3.05 -0.29 -8.43
N GLU A 145 3.97 -1.24 -8.50
CA GLU A 145 5.27 -1.12 -7.84
C GLU A 145 6.18 -0.17 -8.61
N ILE A 146 7.02 0.57 -7.90
CA ILE A 146 8.01 1.48 -8.48
C ILE A 146 9.33 1.20 -7.78
N GLN A 147 10.34 0.78 -8.56
CA GLN A 147 11.65 0.41 -8.02
C GLN A 147 12.41 1.62 -7.51
N THR A 148 13.22 1.41 -6.47
CA THR A 148 14.05 2.45 -5.85
C THR A 148 14.90 3.22 -6.86
N ARG A 149 15.48 2.54 -7.86
CA ARG A 149 16.33 3.17 -8.91
C ARG A 149 15.62 4.22 -9.77
N THR A 150 14.29 4.19 -9.81
CA THR A 150 13.47 5.15 -10.58
C THR A 150 12.99 6.32 -9.74
N LEU A 151 13.32 6.32 -8.44
CA LEU A 151 13.02 7.38 -7.50
C LEU A 151 14.19 8.34 -7.44
N SER A 152 13.91 9.64 -7.34
CA SER A 152 14.94 10.62 -7.01
C SER A 152 15.01 10.82 -5.50
N SER A 153 16.16 11.26 -5.00
CA SER A 153 16.35 11.57 -3.58
C SER A 153 15.25 12.52 -3.08
N PRO A 154 14.71 12.26 -1.88
CA PRO A 154 13.63 13.06 -1.33
C PRO A 154 14.10 14.52 -1.17
N SER A 155 13.34 15.47 -1.70
CA SER A 155 13.42 16.85 -1.26
C SER A 155 12.28 17.13 -0.28
N THR A 156 12.47 18.09 0.62
CA THR A 156 11.74 18.29 1.89
C THR A 156 10.21 18.42 1.82
N SER A 157 9.59 18.35 0.64
CA SER A 157 8.13 18.25 0.47
C SER A 157 7.68 17.75 -0.92
N LEU A 158 8.61 17.38 -1.81
CA LEU A 158 8.31 16.97 -3.17
C LEU A 158 8.76 15.54 -3.39
N PHE A 159 7.83 14.76 -3.92
CA PHE A 159 8.07 13.41 -4.34
C PHE A 159 8.36 13.37 -5.84
N ARG A 160 9.44 12.67 -6.20
CA ARG A 160 9.91 12.51 -7.58
C ARG A 160 10.11 11.05 -7.91
N MET A 161 9.35 10.59 -8.91
CA MET A 161 9.57 9.32 -9.60
C MET A 161 9.64 9.63 -11.09
N LEU A 162 10.40 8.84 -11.85
CA LEU A 162 10.44 8.91 -13.32
C LEU A 162 10.57 10.37 -13.83
N PRO A 163 11.62 11.11 -13.42
CA PRO A 163 11.73 12.54 -13.65
C PRO A 163 11.64 12.92 -15.13
N THR A 164 12.22 12.12 -16.02
CA THR A 164 12.14 12.32 -17.48
C THR A 164 10.70 12.21 -17.99
N TYR A 165 9.94 11.21 -17.52
CA TYR A 165 8.56 11.00 -17.97
C TYR A 165 7.61 12.10 -17.50
N PHE A 166 7.82 12.63 -16.29
CA PHE A 166 7.03 13.72 -15.76
C PHE A 166 7.59 15.11 -16.13
N GLY A 167 8.73 15.17 -16.82
CA GLY A 167 9.39 16.42 -17.20
C GLY A 167 9.85 17.27 -16.01
N PHE A 168 10.21 16.65 -14.89
CA PHE A 168 10.58 17.38 -13.67
C PHE A 168 11.92 18.10 -13.82
N LYS A 169 11.93 19.40 -13.52
CA LYS A 169 13.17 20.16 -13.29
C LYS A 169 13.77 19.88 -11.90
N LYS A 170 14.97 20.40 -11.64
CA LYS A 170 15.77 20.17 -10.41
C LYS A 170 15.03 20.42 -9.08
N PHE A 171 13.99 21.25 -9.07
CA PHE A 171 13.20 21.57 -7.88
C PHE A 171 11.69 21.33 -8.06
N GLU A 172 11.31 20.56 -9.07
CA GLU A 172 9.91 20.22 -9.31
C GLU A 172 9.59 18.80 -8.88
N GLY A 173 8.33 18.55 -8.56
CA GLY A 173 7.85 17.23 -8.19
C GLY A 173 6.38 17.29 -7.79
N MET A 174 5.90 16.17 -7.25
CA MET A 174 4.53 16.08 -6.76
C MET A 174 4.49 16.36 -5.26
N LYS A 175 3.59 17.23 -4.82
CA LYS A 175 3.42 17.52 -3.38
C LYS A 175 2.94 16.27 -2.64
N VAL A 176 3.48 16.02 -1.46
CA VAL A 176 3.06 14.94 -0.55
C VAL A 176 2.45 15.49 0.74
N GLU A 177 1.53 14.74 1.32
CA GLU A 177 0.88 15.09 2.60
C GLU A 177 1.84 15.00 3.79
N GLU A 178 2.73 14.00 3.76
CA GLU A 178 3.70 13.74 4.84
C GLU A 178 5.10 13.73 4.23
N VAL A 179 6.06 14.35 4.92
CA VAL A 179 7.46 14.42 4.47
C VAL A 179 8.07 13.02 4.44
N ILE A 180 8.64 12.66 3.30
CA ILE A 180 9.31 11.38 3.09
C ILE A 180 10.79 11.57 3.43
N ARG A 181 11.25 10.91 4.49
CA ARG A 181 12.64 11.03 4.97
C ARG A 181 13.57 10.07 4.23
N GLU A 182 13.15 8.83 4.06
CA GLU A 182 13.97 7.75 3.48
C GLU A 182 13.14 6.90 2.53
N MET A 183 13.80 6.41 1.47
CA MET A 183 13.22 5.56 0.43
C MET A 183 14.23 4.50 0.02
N ASN A 184 14.46 3.53 0.91
CA ASN A 184 15.48 2.50 0.71
C ASN A 184 14.95 1.29 -0.08
N PHE A 185 13.63 1.21 -0.27
CA PHE A 185 12.93 0.06 -0.83
C PHE A 185 12.00 0.47 -1.97
N SER A 186 11.67 -0.50 -2.84
CA SER A 186 10.61 -0.33 -3.84
C SER A 186 9.32 0.12 -3.15
N ILE A 187 8.70 1.13 -3.71
CA ILE A 187 7.46 1.70 -3.20
C ILE A 187 6.28 1.15 -4.00
N ARG A 188 5.07 1.35 -3.49
CA ARG A 188 3.84 1.07 -4.24
C ARG A 188 3.02 2.33 -4.44
N LEU A 189 2.86 2.72 -5.71
CA LEU A 189 1.98 3.80 -6.13
C LEU A 189 0.54 3.25 -6.20
N GLN A 190 -0.37 3.84 -5.45
CA GLN A 190 -1.78 3.43 -5.40
C GLN A 190 -2.69 4.52 -5.95
N MET A 191 -3.63 4.15 -6.81
CA MET A 191 -4.72 5.00 -7.28
C MET A 191 -6.05 4.45 -6.75
N THR A 192 -6.86 5.32 -6.16
CA THR A 192 -8.24 5.02 -5.78
C THR A 192 -9.19 5.22 -6.95
N ARG A 193 -10.40 4.67 -6.84
CA ARG A 193 -11.49 4.87 -7.81
C ARG A 193 -11.88 6.34 -8.04
N GLU A 194 -11.52 7.22 -7.10
CA GLU A 194 -11.73 8.66 -7.22
C GLU A 194 -10.57 9.41 -7.86
N SER A 195 -9.56 8.69 -8.37
CA SER A 195 -8.30 9.27 -8.84
C SER A 195 -7.58 10.09 -7.77
N LYS A 196 -7.70 9.67 -6.50
CA LYS A 196 -6.76 10.08 -5.43
C LYS A 196 -5.57 9.13 -5.47
N PHE A 197 -4.37 9.68 -5.36
CA PHE A 197 -3.11 8.95 -5.45
C PHE A 197 -2.45 8.89 -4.07
N TYR A 198 -1.84 7.75 -3.77
CA TYR A 198 -1.13 7.49 -2.53
C TYR A 198 0.17 6.77 -2.85
N ILE A 199 1.17 6.99 -2.00
CA ILE A 199 2.43 6.28 -2.06
C ILE A 199 2.53 5.46 -0.77
N CYS A 200 2.78 4.17 -0.93
CA CYS A 200 3.06 3.23 0.15
C CYS A 200 4.56 2.95 0.17
N ILE A 201 5.25 3.44 1.20
CA ILE A 201 6.69 3.36 1.37
C ILE A 201 7.00 2.37 2.49
N PRO A 202 7.57 1.20 2.18
CA PRO A 202 8.08 0.29 3.21
C PRO A 202 9.25 0.95 3.95
N ARG A 203 9.27 0.79 5.28
CA ARG A 203 10.36 1.29 6.12
C ARG A 203 10.64 0.36 7.28
N VAL A 204 11.85 0.44 7.79
CA VAL A 204 12.19 -0.10 9.10
C VAL A 204 11.96 1.02 10.12
N LYS A 205 11.04 0.80 11.05
CA LYS A 205 10.77 1.71 12.16
C LYS A 205 11.35 1.09 13.42
N LYS A 206 12.33 1.77 14.02
CA LYS A 206 12.82 1.42 15.36
C LYS A 206 11.78 1.91 16.38
N PHE A 207 11.29 1.00 17.21
CA PHE A 207 10.38 1.31 18.30
C PHE A 207 11.20 1.43 19.57
N THR A 208 11.34 2.65 20.09
CA THR A 208 11.94 2.89 21.40
C THR A 208 10.92 2.52 22.46
N GLN A 209 11.33 1.69 23.43
CA GLN A 209 10.48 1.40 24.58
C GLN A 209 10.32 2.68 25.42
N THR A 210 9.08 2.98 25.81
CA THR A 210 8.81 4.13 26.68
C THR A 210 9.35 3.85 28.09
N GLN A 211 10.01 4.83 28.69
CA GLN A 211 10.51 4.73 30.08
C GLN A 211 9.45 5.06 31.15
N SER A 212 8.22 5.39 30.74
CA SER A 212 7.14 5.77 31.67
C SER A 212 6.59 4.54 32.41
N SER A 213 6.47 4.63 33.73
CA SER A 213 5.74 3.66 34.56
C SER A 213 4.22 3.84 34.53
N CYS A 214 3.72 4.85 33.81
CA CYS A 214 2.29 5.13 33.69
C CYS A 214 1.58 3.97 33.00
N VAL A 215 0.61 3.37 33.69
CA VAL A 215 -0.26 2.32 33.17
C VAL A 215 -1.64 2.92 32.95
N CYS A 216 -2.25 2.65 31.80
CA CYS A 216 -3.65 2.96 31.56
C CYS A 216 -4.35 1.74 30.94
N ALA A 217 -5.56 1.45 31.41
CA ALA A 217 -6.42 0.46 30.79
C ALA A 217 -7.13 1.10 29.60
N ILE A 218 -7.14 0.42 28.46
CA ILE A 218 -7.80 0.86 27.23
C ILE A 218 -8.99 -0.07 27.00
N ASP A 219 -10.20 0.47 27.04
CA ASP A 219 -11.42 -0.26 26.75
C ASP A 219 -12.07 0.25 25.44
N PRO A 220 -11.91 -0.49 24.32
CA PRO A 220 -12.63 -0.18 23.09
C PRO A 220 -14.09 -0.60 23.20
N GLY A 221 -15.02 0.35 23.14
CA GLY A 221 -16.44 0.12 23.38
C GLY A 221 -17.35 0.44 22.19
N VAL A 222 -18.62 0.04 22.33
CA VAL A 222 -19.71 0.41 21.40
C VAL A 222 -20.39 1.72 21.83
N ARG A 223 -20.36 2.05 23.13
CA ARG A 223 -20.86 3.33 23.66
C ARG A 223 -19.86 4.44 23.38
N ASP A 224 -18.63 4.25 23.82
CA ASP A 224 -17.49 5.14 23.57
C ASP A 224 -16.46 4.40 22.74
N PHE A 225 -15.89 5.07 21.73
CA PHE A 225 -14.99 4.41 20.77
C PHE A 225 -13.76 3.83 21.46
N ILE A 226 -13.17 4.62 22.37
CA ILE A 226 -12.08 4.22 23.27
C ILE A 226 -12.30 4.95 24.58
N THR A 227 -12.28 4.20 25.69
CA THR A 227 -12.21 4.73 27.05
C THR A 227 -10.85 4.40 27.65
N LEU A 228 -10.19 5.41 28.20
CA LEU A 228 -8.90 5.27 28.89
C LEU A 228 -9.13 5.46 30.39
N TYR A 229 -8.77 4.44 31.19
CA TYR A 229 -8.78 4.51 32.65
C TYR A 229 -7.35 4.50 33.20
N ASP A 230 -7.08 5.37 34.16
CA ASP A 230 -5.81 5.48 34.87
C ASP A 230 -6.02 5.06 36.34
N PRO A 231 -5.09 4.34 36.99
CA PRO A 231 -5.13 4.10 38.44
C PRO A 231 -5.43 5.35 39.29
N GLY A 232 -5.07 6.55 38.83
CA GLY A 232 -5.42 7.83 39.46
C GLY A 232 -6.89 8.28 39.29
N GLY A 233 -7.76 7.47 38.68
CA GLY A 233 -9.20 7.73 38.53
C GLY A 233 -9.60 8.59 37.33
N LEU A 234 -8.64 9.08 36.53
CA LEU A 234 -8.93 9.93 35.36
C LEU A 234 -9.42 9.12 34.16
N THR A 235 -10.68 9.30 33.79
CA THR A 235 -11.28 8.72 32.57
C THR A 235 -11.22 9.70 31.39
N LEU A 236 -10.79 9.21 30.22
CA LEU A 236 -10.92 9.94 28.94
C LEU A 236 -11.66 9.08 27.93
N GLY A 237 -12.81 9.54 27.46
CA GLY A 237 -13.58 8.89 26.40
C GLY A 237 -13.46 9.65 25.08
N VAL A 238 -13.17 8.93 23.98
CA VAL A 238 -13.33 9.46 22.62
C VAL A 238 -14.75 9.13 22.15
N THR A 239 -15.64 10.10 22.16
CA THR A 239 -17.10 9.88 21.97
C THR A 239 -17.63 10.54 20.68
N ASP A 240 -16.84 11.40 20.05
CA ASP A 240 -17.24 12.48 19.14
C ASP A 240 -17.47 12.09 17.65
N GLY A 241 -17.68 10.80 17.36
CA GLY A 241 -17.89 10.31 15.98
C GLY A 241 -19.14 9.45 15.73
N LYS A 242 -19.75 8.89 16.77
CA LYS A 242 -20.77 7.82 16.63
C LYS A 242 -22.02 8.27 15.87
N GLY A 243 -22.63 9.38 16.27
CA GLY A 243 -23.84 9.89 15.62
C GLY A 243 -23.63 10.18 14.14
N LYS A 244 -22.48 10.79 13.79
CA LYS A 244 -22.10 11.07 12.39
C LYS A 244 -21.86 9.79 11.59
N ILE A 245 -21.23 8.78 12.18
CA ILE A 245 -21.04 7.46 11.54
C ILE A 245 -22.40 6.79 11.30
N PHE A 246 -23.26 6.77 12.32
CA PHE A 246 -24.60 6.20 12.22
C PHE A 246 -25.43 6.85 11.11
N GLN A 247 -25.44 8.18 11.02
CA GLN A 247 -26.09 8.90 9.92
C GLN A 247 -25.51 8.55 8.55
N CYS A 248 -24.19 8.33 8.47
CA CYS A 248 -23.56 7.87 7.23
C CYS A 248 -24.02 6.44 6.87
N CYS A 249 -24.16 5.53 7.84
CA CYS A 249 -24.67 4.18 7.62
C CYS A 249 -26.11 4.20 7.10
N LEU A 250 -27.01 4.96 7.74
CA LEU A 250 -28.39 5.13 7.25
C LEU A 250 -28.46 5.65 5.82
N CYS A 251 -27.61 6.63 5.49
CA CYS A 251 -27.49 7.12 4.12
C CYS A 251 -27.00 6.05 3.15
N ILE A 252 -26.03 5.23 3.56
CA ILE A 252 -25.53 4.11 2.75
C ILE A 252 -26.64 3.09 2.49
N ASP A 253 -27.42 2.72 3.51
CA ASP A 253 -28.50 1.73 3.38
C ASP A 253 -29.57 2.21 2.40
N ARG A 254 -29.96 3.49 2.48
CA ARG A 254 -30.85 4.13 1.51
C ARG A 254 -30.29 4.07 0.08
N LEU A 255 -29.00 4.38 -0.09
CA LEU A 255 -28.33 4.30 -1.40
C LEU A 255 -28.22 2.86 -1.92
N GLN A 256 -28.02 1.88 -1.05
CA GLN A 256 -27.97 0.46 -1.40
C GLN A 256 -29.35 -0.05 -1.85
N SER A 257 -30.42 0.32 -1.12
CA SER A 257 -31.80 0.03 -1.51
C SER A 257 -32.15 0.67 -2.86
N LYS A 258 -31.75 1.93 -3.08
CA LYS A 258 -31.91 2.56 -4.40
C LYS A 258 -31.12 1.83 -5.49
N LEU A 259 -29.91 1.37 -5.17
CA LEU A 259 -29.07 0.62 -6.10
C LEU A 259 -29.68 -0.75 -6.45
N SER A 260 -30.37 -1.45 -5.55
CA SER A 260 -30.95 -2.76 -5.85
C SER A 260 -32.09 -2.66 -6.87
N ARG A 261 -32.89 -1.59 -6.80
CA ARG A 261 -34.07 -1.34 -7.66
C ARG A 261 -33.75 -0.65 -9.00
N GLU A 262 -32.52 -0.19 -9.18
CA GLU A 262 -32.14 0.59 -10.36
C GLU A 262 -31.60 -0.29 -11.49
N HIS A 263 -32.07 -0.13 -12.73
CA HIS A 263 -31.59 -0.91 -13.88
C HIS A 263 -30.63 -0.12 -14.79
N ARG A 264 -30.66 1.21 -14.78
CA ARG A 264 -29.84 2.04 -15.68
C ARG A 264 -28.36 1.93 -15.33
N LYS A 265 -27.58 1.27 -16.19
CA LYS A 265 -26.14 0.96 -15.99
C LYS A 265 -25.33 2.18 -15.53
N ARG A 266 -25.52 3.35 -16.17
CA ARG A 266 -24.78 4.59 -15.86
C ARG A 266 -25.12 5.14 -14.48
N TYR A 267 -26.39 5.09 -14.08
CA TYR A 267 -26.83 5.58 -12.77
C TYR A 267 -26.43 4.62 -11.65
N ARG A 268 -26.55 3.29 -11.85
CA ARG A 268 -26.00 2.26 -10.94
C ARG A 268 -24.51 2.50 -10.66
N TYR A 269 -23.73 2.83 -11.69
CA TYR A 269 -22.31 3.15 -11.52
C TYR A 269 -22.07 4.39 -10.65
N ARG A 270 -22.87 5.46 -10.83
CA ARG A 270 -22.82 6.68 -10.01
C ARG A 270 -23.18 6.36 -8.55
N LEU A 271 -24.25 5.61 -8.29
CA LEU A 271 -24.65 5.19 -6.95
C LEU A 271 -23.55 4.39 -6.24
N LYS A 272 -22.94 3.40 -6.93
CA LYS A 272 -21.79 2.65 -6.38
C LYS A 272 -20.62 3.56 -5.98
N LYS A 273 -20.37 4.62 -6.74
CA LYS A 273 -19.32 5.60 -6.43
C LYS A 273 -19.68 6.46 -5.21
N LEU A 274 -20.96 6.86 -5.07
CA LEU A 274 -21.44 7.58 -3.90
C LEU A 274 -21.36 6.73 -2.63
N ILE A 275 -21.80 5.47 -2.68
CA ILE A 275 -21.67 4.51 -1.58
C ILE A 275 -20.20 4.37 -1.17
N TYR A 276 -19.30 4.22 -2.15
CA TYR A 276 -17.86 4.15 -1.87
C TYR A 276 -17.34 5.41 -1.16
N ARG A 277 -17.76 6.62 -1.57
CA ARG A 277 -17.39 7.89 -0.90
C ARG A 277 -17.83 7.92 0.55
N MET A 278 -19.05 7.47 0.84
CA MET A 278 -19.59 7.42 2.19
C MET A 278 -18.79 6.46 3.07
N TYR A 279 -18.44 5.27 2.55
CA TYR A 279 -17.54 4.36 3.25
C TYR A 279 -16.15 4.97 3.51
N GLN A 280 -15.59 5.72 2.54
CA GLN A 280 -14.32 6.42 2.77
C GLN A 280 -14.43 7.49 3.86
N ARG A 281 -15.54 8.22 3.91
CA ARG A 281 -15.81 9.21 4.97
C ARG A 281 -15.85 8.53 6.35
N ILE A 282 -16.56 7.42 6.48
CA ILE A 282 -16.58 6.62 7.72
C ILE A 282 -15.16 6.18 8.10
N LYS A 283 -14.38 5.65 7.15
CA LYS A 283 -12.98 5.26 7.42
C LYS A 283 -12.11 6.42 7.88
N CYS A 284 -12.27 7.60 7.30
CA CYS A 284 -11.56 8.81 7.74
C CYS A 284 -11.97 9.22 9.16
N MET A 285 -13.28 9.18 9.50
CA MET A 285 -13.75 9.48 10.86
C MET A 285 -13.20 8.48 11.89
N VAL A 286 -13.21 7.18 11.57
CA VAL A 286 -12.62 6.14 12.44
C VAL A 286 -11.12 6.35 12.62
N LYS A 287 -10.39 6.70 11.54
CA LYS A 287 -8.97 7.01 11.61
C LYS A 287 -8.70 8.22 12.52
N ASP A 288 -9.50 9.28 12.41
CA ASP A 288 -9.41 10.48 13.26
C ASP A 288 -9.60 10.13 14.74
N MET A 289 -10.61 9.32 15.06
CA MET A 289 -10.85 8.85 16.43
C MET A 289 -9.68 8.01 16.97
N HIS A 290 -9.11 7.10 16.17
CA HIS A 290 -7.91 6.36 16.57
C HIS A 290 -6.72 7.30 16.81
N GLN A 291 -6.50 8.30 15.95
CA GLN A 291 -5.41 9.26 16.12
C GLN A 291 -5.57 10.11 17.38
N LYS A 292 -6.79 10.57 17.68
CA LYS A 292 -7.12 11.25 18.94
C LYS A 292 -6.85 10.35 20.14
N GLY A 293 -7.31 9.10 20.10
CA GLY A 293 -7.05 8.10 21.15
C GLY A 293 -5.56 7.88 21.41
N SER A 294 -4.77 7.65 20.36
CA SER A 294 -3.31 7.47 20.46
C SER A 294 -2.58 8.73 20.95
N ARG A 295 -3.06 9.92 20.59
CA ARG A 295 -2.48 11.18 21.10
C ARG A 295 -2.74 11.30 22.60
N SER A 296 -3.97 11.05 23.04
CA SER A 296 -4.33 11.11 24.46
C SER A 296 -3.50 10.14 25.32
N THR A 297 -3.23 8.92 24.84
CA THR A 297 -2.36 7.97 25.56
C THR A 297 -0.91 8.44 25.62
N THR A 298 -0.38 8.95 24.50
CA THR A 298 1.01 9.43 24.43
C THR A 298 1.23 10.66 25.32
N THR A 299 0.28 11.60 25.33
CA THR A 299 0.34 12.79 26.20
C THR A 299 0.27 12.41 27.69
N LYS A 300 -0.58 11.46 28.09
CA LYS A 300 -0.58 10.95 29.48
C LYS A 300 0.75 10.32 29.87
N SER A 301 1.36 9.52 28.99
CA SER A 301 2.68 8.92 29.27
C SER A 301 3.85 9.92 29.29
N SER A 302 3.66 11.15 28.81
CA SER A 302 4.68 12.21 28.76
C SER A 302 4.45 13.35 29.75
N CYS A 303 3.22 13.54 30.26
CA CYS A 303 2.89 14.52 31.29
C CYS A 303 3.21 13.99 32.70
N GLN A 304 4.50 13.95 33.06
CA GLN A 304 4.95 13.91 34.46
C GLN A 304 6.01 14.98 34.79
N SER A 305 6.21 16.00 33.94
CA SER A 305 7.11 17.13 34.26
C SER A 305 6.42 18.37 34.83
N LEU A 306 5.09 18.39 34.96
CA LEU A 306 4.37 19.49 35.60
C LEU A 306 3.72 18.98 36.88
N ARG A 307 4.51 18.90 37.95
CA ARG A 307 3.95 18.91 39.31
C ARG A 307 3.35 20.30 39.54
N PRO A 308 2.13 20.43 40.10
CA PRO A 308 1.72 21.71 40.66
C PRO A 308 2.65 22.03 41.83
N LEU A 309 3.32 23.17 41.75
CA LEU A 309 3.99 23.77 42.90
C LEU A 309 2.93 23.98 43.98
N ARG A 310 3.08 23.27 45.09
CA ARG A 310 2.52 23.70 46.38
C ARG A 310 3.62 24.46 47.12
#